data_AF-A0A174I1P1-F1
#
_entry.id   AF-A0A174I1P1-F1
#
_cell.length_a   1.000
_cell.length_b   1.000
_cell.length_c   1.000
_cell.angle_alpha   90.00
_cell.angle_beta   90.00
_cell.angle_gamma   90.00
#
_symmetry.space_group_name_H-M   'P 1'
#
loop_
_entity.id
_entity.type
_entity.pdbx_description
1 polymer ?
#
loop_
_entity_poly.entity_id
_entity_poly.type
_entity_poly.pdbx_seq_one_letter_code
_entity_poly.pdbx_strand_id
1 'polypeptide(L)'
;MVKTNEPGYVYILTNPSFREDWVKIGKSARPVDIRSKELDNTAVPLPFEIYATIQTVKYNDVEKHVHKTIDRLTDLRIRQNREFFNVPPQIALDIFNDIAKMIDDAVVTVYVDNKPVCATEKESLPVVQKRIVKRGRFKFSMIGIKIGECVTFIPTNTEVKVASDDSVEYEGRIYKLSPFVGTFMPEEKRNTSGAYQGAKYFSYQGKVLDDLRSIIENNIPLSEKDVIQNNIEK
;
A
#
# COMPACT_ATOMS: atom_id res chain seq x y z
N MET A 1 23.83 -31.75 28.22
CA MET A 1 22.98 -31.94 27.02
C MET A 1 22.92 -30.62 26.26
N VAL A 2 23.63 -30.52 25.14
CA VAL A 2 23.54 -29.37 24.24
C VAL A 2 22.17 -29.43 23.61
N LYS A 3 21.27 -28.50 23.95
CA LYS A 3 20.01 -28.35 23.20
C LYS A 3 20.41 -28.00 21.77
N THR A 4 20.20 -28.91 20.83
CA THR A 4 20.23 -28.58 19.40
C THR A 4 19.22 -27.46 19.21
N ASN A 5 19.73 -26.25 18.96
CA ASN A 5 18.91 -25.06 18.86
C ASN A 5 18.26 -25.07 17.47
N GLU A 6 17.15 -25.80 17.34
CA GLU A 6 16.44 -25.91 16.08
C GLU A 6 16.00 -24.52 15.60
N PRO A 7 16.24 -24.20 14.32
CA PRO A 7 15.86 -22.90 13.78
C PRO A 7 14.33 -22.76 13.81
N GLY A 8 13.87 -21.64 14.34
CA GLY A 8 12.47 -21.23 14.27
C GLY A 8 12.28 -20.15 13.23
N TYR A 9 11.06 -19.64 13.18
CA TYR A 9 10.61 -18.66 12.22
C TYR A 9 9.96 -17.48 12.92
N VAL A 10 10.28 -16.27 12.46
CA VAL A 10 9.52 -15.05 12.71
C VAL A 10 8.82 -14.69 11.40
N TYR A 11 7.55 -14.33 11.43
CA TYR A 11 6.76 -14.10 10.22
C TYR A 11 5.99 -12.78 10.29
N ILE A 12 5.77 -12.19 9.12
CA ILE A 12 4.86 -11.06 8.88
C ILE A 12 3.63 -11.62 8.16
N LEU A 13 2.46 -11.39 8.74
CA LEU A 13 1.17 -11.77 8.16
C LEU A 13 0.36 -10.52 7.81
N THR A 14 -0.26 -10.57 6.65
CA THR A 14 -1.25 -9.61 6.17
C THR A 14 -2.62 -10.26 6.07
N ASN A 15 -3.68 -9.48 6.18
CA ASN A 15 -5.05 -9.98 5.99
C ASN A 15 -5.83 -8.95 5.17
N PRO A 16 -6.46 -9.33 4.04
CA PRO A 16 -7.21 -8.38 3.22
C PRO A 16 -8.44 -7.78 3.92
N SER A 17 -8.88 -8.36 5.05
CA SER A 17 -9.95 -7.81 5.90
C SER A 17 -9.48 -6.69 6.83
N PHE A 18 -8.18 -6.52 7.00
CA PHE A 18 -7.60 -5.43 7.80
C PHE A 18 -7.24 -4.23 6.92
N ARG A 19 -6.91 -3.12 7.58
CA ARG A 19 -6.32 -1.98 6.90
C ARG A 19 -4.94 -2.37 6.33
N GLU A 20 -4.55 -1.74 5.24
CA GLU A 20 -3.31 -2.06 4.51
C GLU A 20 -2.03 -1.79 5.31
N ASP A 21 -2.14 -0.89 6.29
CA ASP A 21 -1.10 -0.53 7.24
C ASP A 21 -1.09 -1.47 8.46
N TRP A 22 -1.93 -2.51 8.51
CA TRP A 22 -1.98 -3.43 9.66
C TRP A 22 -1.31 -4.76 9.35
N VAL A 23 -0.29 -5.08 10.13
CA VAL A 23 0.41 -6.36 10.05
C VAL A 23 0.38 -7.08 11.39
N LYS A 24 0.39 -8.42 11.32
CA LYS A 24 0.63 -9.28 12.47
C LYS A 24 2.04 -9.84 12.38
N ILE A 25 2.83 -9.66 13.44
CA ILE A 25 4.20 -10.19 13.50
C ILE A 25 4.30 -11.17 14.65
N GLY A 26 4.54 -12.44 14.34
CA GLY A 26 4.65 -13.48 15.35
C GLY A 26 5.79 -14.43 15.08
N LYS A 27 5.91 -15.46 15.93
CA LYS A 27 6.92 -16.50 15.80
C LYS A 27 6.37 -17.91 15.88
N SER A 28 7.17 -18.87 15.45
CA SER A 28 6.90 -20.30 15.49
C SER A 28 8.20 -21.09 15.53
N ALA A 29 8.25 -22.18 16.29
CA ALA A 29 9.34 -23.16 16.17
C ALA A 29 9.15 -24.09 14.95
N ARG A 30 7.92 -24.20 14.43
CA ARG A 30 7.56 -25.04 13.28
C ARG A 30 7.53 -24.22 11.98
N PRO A 31 7.70 -24.85 10.81
CA PRO A 31 7.57 -24.20 9.51
C PRO A 31 6.28 -23.38 9.37
N VAL A 32 6.41 -22.20 8.76
CA VAL A 32 5.35 -21.18 8.69
C VAL A 32 4.10 -21.67 7.94
N ASP A 33 4.27 -22.58 6.99
CA ASP A 33 3.21 -23.18 6.17
C ASP A 33 2.15 -23.91 7.03
N ILE A 34 2.59 -24.48 8.16
CA ILE A 34 1.70 -25.21 9.09
C ILE A 34 0.89 -24.21 9.94
N ARG A 35 1.49 -23.07 10.31
CA ARG A 35 0.84 -22.09 11.19
C ARG A 35 -0.14 -21.17 10.46
N SER A 36 0.09 -20.88 9.18
CA SER A 36 -0.86 -20.06 8.39
C SER A 36 -2.24 -20.73 8.27
N LYS A 37 -2.28 -22.08 8.25
CA LYS A 37 -3.51 -22.87 8.30
C LYS A 37 -4.10 -22.96 9.71
N GLU A 38 -3.28 -23.01 10.76
CA GLU A 38 -3.74 -23.00 12.17
C GLU A 38 -4.25 -21.61 12.63
N LEU A 39 -3.94 -20.54 11.89
CA LEU A 39 -4.41 -19.18 12.13
C LEU A 39 -5.74 -18.85 11.44
N ASP A 40 -6.36 -19.83 10.77
CA ASP A 40 -7.75 -19.77 10.28
C ASP A 40 -8.73 -19.87 11.46
N ASN A 41 -8.62 -18.89 12.36
CA ASN A 41 -9.46 -18.77 13.52
C ASN A 41 -10.70 -17.98 13.10
N THR A 42 -11.89 -18.44 13.50
CA THR A 42 -13.21 -17.90 13.13
C THR A 42 -13.44 -16.41 13.48
N ALA A 43 -12.43 -15.75 14.06
CA ALA A 43 -12.41 -14.37 14.49
C ALA A 43 -12.08 -13.34 13.38
N VAL A 44 -11.70 -13.78 12.16
CA VAL A 44 -11.44 -12.87 11.02
C VAL A 44 -12.11 -13.35 9.72
N PRO A 45 -12.62 -12.45 8.85
CA PRO A 45 -13.43 -12.82 7.68
C PRO A 45 -12.66 -13.45 6.51
N LEU A 46 -11.37 -13.17 6.38
CA LEU A 46 -10.50 -13.70 5.33
C LEU A 46 -9.26 -14.34 5.97
N PRO A 47 -8.64 -15.33 5.31
CA PRO A 47 -7.44 -15.98 5.83
C PRO A 47 -6.25 -15.01 5.84
N PHE A 48 -5.27 -15.31 6.69
CA PHE A 48 -3.99 -14.62 6.69
C PHE A 48 -3.11 -15.08 5.52
N GLU A 49 -2.35 -14.13 4.99
CA GLU A 49 -1.33 -14.35 3.97
C GLU A 49 0.05 -14.10 4.58
N ILE A 50 1.00 -14.96 4.25
CA ILE A 50 2.40 -14.78 4.63
C ILE A 50 3.01 -13.74 3.70
N TYR A 51 3.53 -12.67 4.28
CA TYR A 51 4.24 -11.63 3.54
C TYR A 51 5.74 -11.97 3.45
N ALA A 52 6.36 -12.24 4.60
CA ALA A 52 7.76 -12.62 4.70
C ALA A 52 8.06 -13.37 6.00
N THR A 53 9.18 -14.09 6.02
CA THR A 53 9.65 -14.85 7.18
C THR A 53 11.15 -14.66 7.38
N ILE A 54 11.62 -14.74 8.62
CA ILE A 54 13.03 -14.92 8.99
C ILE A 54 13.16 -16.27 9.66
N GLN A 55 14.02 -17.12 9.12
CA GLN A 55 14.44 -18.36 9.76
C GLN A 55 15.75 -18.13 10.52
N THR A 56 15.80 -18.45 11.81
CA THR A 56 17.03 -18.37 12.63
C THR A 56 16.88 -19.18 13.92
N VAL A 57 17.99 -19.62 14.49
CA VAL A 57 18.05 -20.24 15.82
C VAL A 57 17.75 -19.24 16.94
N LYS A 58 17.88 -17.93 16.69
CA LYS A 58 17.61 -16.84 17.64
C LYS A 58 16.24 -16.18 17.43
N TYR A 59 15.29 -16.89 16.82
CA TYR A 59 13.97 -16.35 16.43
C TYR A 59 13.20 -15.71 17.61
N ASN A 60 13.40 -16.19 18.83
CA ASN A 60 12.79 -15.62 20.04
C ASN A 60 13.29 -14.20 20.34
N ASP A 61 14.57 -13.93 20.12
CA ASP A 61 15.18 -12.63 20.37
C ASP A 61 14.91 -11.68 19.20
N VAL A 62 14.92 -12.20 17.97
CA VAL A 62 14.54 -11.46 16.77
C VAL A 62 13.13 -10.92 16.89
N GLU A 63 12.15 -11.75 17.26
CA GLU A 63 10.75 -11.30 17.39
C GLU A 63 10.59 -10.19 18.44
N LYS A 64 11.20 -10.34 19.62
CA LYS A 64 11.21 -9.29 20.64
C LYS A 64 11.88 -8.02 20.14
N HIS A 65 12.96 -8.14 19.38
CA HIS A 65 13.68 -7.00 18.83
C HIS A 65 12.83 -6.27 17.79
N VAL A 66 12.21 -7.00 16.86
CA VAL A 66 11.27 -6.43 15.87
C VAL A 66 10.14 -5.68 16.58
N HIS A 67 9.50 -6.29 17.57
CA HIS A 67 8.41 -5.65 18.31
C HIS A 67 8.87 -4.36 18.99
N LYS A 68 10.03 -4.37 19.66
CA LYS A 68 10.60 -3.17 20.29
C LYS A 68 10.95 -2.08 19.28
N THR A 69 11.50 -2.45 18.13
CA THR A 69 11.86 -1.50 17.07
C THR A 69 10.62 -0.84 16.50
N ILE A 70 9.57 -1.61 16.20
CA ILE A 70 8.31 -1.07 15.67
C ILE A 70 7.59 -0.23 16.74
N ASP A 71 7.55 -0.68 18.00
CA ASP A 71 6.95 0.08 19.10
C ASP A 71 7.64 1.43 19.34
N ARG A 72 8.94 1.55 19.05
CA ARG A 72 9.68 2.82 19.14
C ARG A 72 9.49 3.72 17.93
N LEU A 73 9.37 3.14 16.74
CA LEU A 73 9.23 3.88 15.48
C LEU A 73 7.79 4.36 15.25
N THR A 74 6.83 3.62 15.77
CA THR A 74 5.40 3.89 15.59
C THR A 74 4.75 3.90 16.96
N ASP A 75 4.40 5.08 17.48
CA ASP A 75 3.56 5.26 18.68
C ASP A 75 2.11 4.75 18.48
N LEU A 76 1.89 3.82 17.54
CA LEU A 76 0.62 3.38 17.00
C LEU A 76 0.39 1.88 17.27
N ARG A 77 0.89 1.37 18.39
CA ARG A 77 0.52 0.03 18.83
C ARG A 77 -0.96 0.02 19.20
N ILE A 78 -1.78 -0.62 18.36
CA ILE A 78 -3.25 -0.65 18.49
C ILE A 78 -3.67 -1.15 19.88
N ARG A 79 -2.96 -2.17 20.42
CA ARG A 79 -3.04 -2.63 21.81
C ARG A 79 -1.71 -3.20 22.29
N GLN A 80 -1.24 -2.77 23.46
CA GLN A 80 0.04 -3.19 24.07
C GLN A 80 0.17 -4.69 24.38
N ASN A 81 -0.92 -5.44 24.41
CA ASN A 81 -0.91 -6.88 24.68
C ASN A 81 -1.13 -7.73 23.42
N ARG A 82 -1.10 -7.12 22.23
CA ARG A 82 -1.25 -7.86 20.96
C ARG A 82 -0.07 -7.62 20.03
N GLU A 83 0.13 -8.59 19.15
CA GLU A 83 1.17 -8.63 18.12
C GLU A 83 0.69 -8.00 16.79
N PHE A 84 -0.15 -6.96 16.88
CA PHE A 84 -0.67 -6.23 15.71
C PHE A 84 -0.08 -4.83 15.71
N PHE A 85 0.47 -4.44 14.56
CA PHE A 85 1.21 -3.20 14.39
C PHE A 85 0.61 -2.40 13.25
N ASN A 86 0.54 -1.08 13.43
CA ASN A 86 0.14 -0.14 12.38
C ASN A 86 1.38 0.31 11.60
N VAL A 87 1.93 -0.59 10.80
CA VAL A 87 3.10 -0.38 9.95
C VAL A 87 2.89 -1.07 8.59
N PRO A 88 3.21 -0.41 7.47
CA PRO A 88 3.14 -1.05 6.16
C PRO A 88 4.00 -2.33 6.09
N PRO A 89 3.55 -3.40 5.41
CA PRO A 89 4.31 -4.65 5.30
C PRO A 89 5.72 -4.49 4.74
N GLN A 90 5.93 -3.52 3.85
CA GLN A 90 7.23 -3.19 3.27
C GLN A 90 8.21 -2.69 4.34
N ILE A 91 7.77 -1.79 5.21
CA ILE A 91 8.60 -1.26 6.31
C ILE A 91 8.94 -2.38 7.29
N ALA A 92 7.99 -3.28 7.59
CA ALA A 92 8.26 -4.44 8.42
C ALA A 92 9.29 -5.40 7.77
N LEU A 93 9.28 -5.54 6.44
CA LEU A 93 10.27 -6.32 5.70
C LEU A 93 11.65 -5.68 5.72
N ASP A 94 11.74 -4.35 5.63
CA ASP A 94 13.02 -3.64 5.73
C ASP A 94 13.66 -3.87 7.11
N ILE A 95 12.85 -3.79 8.18
CA ILE A 95 13.29 -4.15 9.54
C ILE A 95 13.77 -5.61 9.60
N PHE A 96 13.06 -6.53 8.94
CA PHE A 96 13.48 -7.92 8.86
C PHE A 96 14.85 -8.08 8.18
N ASN A 97 15.05 -7.40 7.05
CA ASN A 97 16.29 -7.41 6.31
C ASN A 97 17.45 -6.83 7.12
N ASP A 98 17.22 -5.74 7.86
CA ASP A 98 18.26 -5.12 8.67
C ASP A 98 18.66 -5.98 9.86
N ILE A 99 17.71 -6.66 10.50
CA ILE A 99 18.02 -7.61 11.57
C ILE A 99 18.73 -8.84 11.02
N ALA A 100 18.31 -9.33 9.84
CA ALA A 100 18.96 -10.48 9.22
C ALA A 100 20.41 -10.20 8.84
N LYS A 101 20.77 -8.97 8.43
CA LYS A 101 22.17 -8.57 8.22
C LYS A 101 23.02 -8.64 9.49
N MET A 102 22.42 -8.53 10.67
CA MET A 102 23.13 -8.60 11.96
C MET A 102 23.25 -10.03 12.51
N ILE A 103 22.64 -11.02 11.86
CA ILE A 103 22.56 -12.40 12.35
C ILE A 103 23.05 -13.35 11.25
N ASP A 104 24.17 -14.02 11.50
CA ASP A 104 24.83 -14.85 10.49
C ASP A 104 23.97 -16.03 9.98
N ASP A 105 23.08 -16.56 10.83
CA ASP A 105 22.21 -17.70 10.51
C ASP A 105 20.80 -17.28 10.03
N ALA A 106 20.55 -15.99 9.84
CA ALA A 106 19.22 -15.50 9.46
C ALA A 106 18.98 -15.61 7.96
N VAL A 107 17.90 -16.31 7.59
CA VAL A 107 17.44 -16.42 6.20
C VAL A 107 16.08 -15.72 6.07
N VAL A 108 16.03 -14.65 5.28
CA VAL A 108 14.78 -13.95 4.96
C VAL A 108 14.15 -14.52 3.70
N THR A 109 12.88 -14.88 3.77
CA THR A 109 12.12 -15.39 2.62
C THR A 109 10.87 -14.54 2.43
N VAL A 110 10.68 -14.02 1.22
CA VAL A 110 9.47 -13.26 0.84
C VAL A 110 8.48 -14.21 0.16
N TYR A 111 7.18 -14.04 0.44
CA TYR A 111 6.13 -14.92 -0.05
C TYR A 111 5.14 -14.15 -0.92
N VAL A 112 4.83 -14.65 -2.11
CA VAL A 112 3.76 -14.15 -2.99
C VAL A 112 2.76 -15.28 -3.15
N ASP A 113 1.46 -15.01 -2.92
CA ASP A 113 0.40 -16.03 -2.93
C ASP A 113 0.71 -17.24 -2.04
N ASN A 114 1.28 -16.99 -0.85
CA ASN A 114 1.76 -18.01 0.10
C ASN A 114 2.84 -18.95 -0.45
N LYS A 115 3.52 -18.60 -1.55
CA LYS A 115 4.65 -19.37 -2.10
C LYS A 115 5.96 -18.60 -1.89
N PRO A 116 7.02 -19.26 -1.40
CA PRO A 116 8.31 -18.62 -1.21
C PRO A 116 8.91 -18.23 -2.55
N VAL A 117 9.34 -16.98 -2.69
CA VAL A 117 10.09 -16.50 -3.85
C VAL A 117 11.57 -16.71 -3.52
N CYS A 118 12.21 -17.71 -4.14
CA CYS A 118 13.63 -17.98 -3.93
C CYS A 118 14.48 -16.85 -4.52
N ALA A 119 15.17 -16.12 -3.64
CA ALA A 119 16.25 -15.20 -4.01
C ALA A 119 17.54 -16.00 -4.26
N THR A 120 17.61 -16.74 -5.36
CA THR A 120 18.88 -17.27 -5.85
C THR A 120 19.26 -16.57 -7.14
N GLU A 121 20.43 -15.93 -7.05
CA GLU A 121 21.22 -15.25 -8.08
C GLU A 121 21.09 -13.72 -8.15
N LYS A 122 22.24 -13.11 -7.84
CA LYS A 122 22.54 -11.68 -7.83
C LYS A 122 22.44 -11.11 -9.24
N GLU A 123 22.18 -9.80 -9.30
CA GLU A 123 22.18 -8.95 -10.51
C GLU A 123 21.01 -9.13 -11.48
N SER A 124 19.87 -8.58 -11.10
CA SER A 124 19.25 -7.55 -11.92
C SER A 124 18.34 -6.71 -11.03
N LEU A 125 18.35 -5.40 -11.31
CA LEU A 125 17.53 -4.31 -10.76
C LEU A 125 16.26 -4.79 -10.03
N PRO A 126 15.89 -4.20 -8.88
CA PRO A 126 14.68 -4.60 -8.18
C PRO A 126 13.52 -4.39 -9.16
N VAL A 127 13.01 -5.50 -9.70
CA VAL A 127 11.72 -5.54 -10.34
C VAL A 127 10.76 -5.30 -9.18
N VAL A 128 10.47 -4.02 -8.97
CA VAL A 128 9.39 -3.53 -8.12
C VAL A 128 8.11 -4.11 -8.72
N GLN A 129 7.80 -5.35 -8.38
CA GLN A 129 6.49 -5.91 -8.60
C GLN A 129 5.60 -5.18 -7.59
N LYS A 130 5.09 -4.02 -8.03
CA LYS A 130 4.08 -3.22 -7.34
C LYS A 130 2.93 -4.16 -6.99
N ARG A 131 2.95 -4.75 -5.80
CA ARG A 131 1.75 -5.29 -5.17
C ARG A 131 0.77 -4.14 -5.17
N ILE A 132 -0.35 -4.33 -5.86
CA ILE A 132 -1.41 -3.33 -5.96
C ILE A 132 -2.02 -3.23 -4.56
N VAL A 133 -1.44 -2.37 -3.73
CA VAL A 133 -2.07 -1.81 -2.54
C VAL A 133 -3.41 -1.26 -3.03
N LYS A 134 -4.54 -1.66 -2.43
CA LYS A 134 -5.86 -1.16 -2.83
C LYS A 134 -5.88 0.34 -2.52
N ARG A 135 -5.61 1.17 -3.52
CA ARG A 135 -5.52 2.63 -3.35
C ARG A 135 -6.62 3.15 -2.42
N GLY A 136 -6.22 3.72 -1.29
CA GLY A 136 -7.14 4.39 -0.36
C GLY A 136 -7.98 5.43 -1.11
N ARG A 137 -9.13 5.83 -0.54
CA ARG A 137 -10.04 6.76 -1.22
C ARG A 137 -9.33 8.04 -1.65
N PHE A 138 -9.51 8.44 -2.91
CA PHE A 138 -8.89 9.65 -3.46
C PHE A 138 -9.34 10.90 -2.69
N LYS A 139 -8.39 11.79 -2.44
CA LYS A 139 -8.61 13.10 -1.82
C LYS A 139 -7.84 14.17 -2.58
N PHE A 140 -8.43 15.34 -2.77
CA PHE A 140 -7.80 16.47 -3.48
C PHE A 140 -6.56 16.98 -2.74
N SER A 141 -6.59 16.96 -1.41
CA SER A 141 -5.44 17.30 -0.56
C SER A 141 -4.20 16.44 -0.83
N MET A 142 -4.36 15.18 -1.25
CA MET A 142 -3.23 14.29 -1.58
C MET A 142 -2.42 14.80 -2.78
N ILE A 143 -3.04 15.58 -3.66
CA ILE A 143 -2.41 16.13 -4.87
C ILE A 143 -2.26 17.65 -4.82
N GLY A 144 -2.45 18.25 -3.64
CA GLY A 144 -2.23 19.69 -3.43
C GLY A 144 -3.32 20.62 -3.97
N ILE A 145 -4.47 20.09 -4.42
CA ILE A 145 -5.57 20.91 -4.91
C ILE A 145 -6.41 21.42 -3.73
N LYS A 146 -6.63 22.73 -3.67
CA LYS A 146 -7.42 23.36 -2.61
C LYS A 146 -8.91 23.46 -2.97
N ILE A 147 -9.73 23.57 -1.94
CA ILE A 147 -11.16 23.85 -2.09
C ILE A 147 -11.31 25.21 -2.78
N GLY A 148 -12.14 25.24 -3.82
CA GLY A 148 -12.41 26.42 -4.63
C GLY A 148 -11.69 26.44 -5.97
N GLU A 149 -10.73 25.54 -6.21
CA GLU A 149 -10.06 25.42 -7.51
C GLU A 149 -10.91 24.68 -8.54
N CYS A 150 -10.60 24.84 -9.83
CA CYS A 150 -11.32 24.20 -10.92
C CYS A 150 -10.57 22.97 -11.43
N VAL A 151 -11.31 21.88 -11.67
CA VAL A 151 -10.82 20.67 -12.35
C VAL A 151 -11.68 20.41 -13.57
N THR A 152 -11.09 19.87 -14.62
CA THR A 152 -11.75 19.66 -15.92
C THR A 152 -12.14 18.20 -16.07
N PHE A 153 -13.43 17.94 -16.27
CA PHE A 153 -13.96 16.64 -16.63
C PHE A 153 -13.64 16.34 -18.11
N ILE A 154 -12.74 15.39 -18.32
CA ILE A 154 -12.11 15.09 -19.62
C ILE A 154 -13.13 14.69 -20.71
N PRO A 155 -14.14 13.83 -20.45
CA PRO A 155 -15.03 13.34 -21.50
C PRO A 155 -15.83 14.41 -22.24
N THR A 156 -16.20 15.50 -21.55
CA THR A 156 -17.00 16.61 -22.09
C THR A 156 -16.27 17.94 -22.03
N ASN A 157 -15.02 17.96 -21.58
CA ASN A 157 -14.22 19.16 -21.33
C ASN A 157 -14.94 20.19 -20.42
N THR A 158 -15.70 19.71 -19.44
CA THR A 158 -16.50 20.55 -18.54
C THR A 158 -15.71 20.91 -17.30
N GLU A 159 -15.61 22.19 -16.96
CA GLU A 159 -14.96 22.64 -15.74
C GLU A 159 -15.91 22.55 -14.54
N VAL A 160 -15.42 21.96 -13.45
CA VAL A 160 -16.14 21.85 -12.18
C VAL A 160 -15.28 22.38 -11.04
N LYS A 161 -15.91 22.95 -10.01
CA LYS A 161 -15.20 23.54 -8.88
C LYS A 161 -15.02 22.52 -7.77
N VAL A 162 -13.88 22.50 -7.08
CA VAL A 162 -13.67 21.63 -5.93
C VAL A 162 -14.43 22.20 -4.73
N ALA A 163 -15.40 21.43 -4.22
CA ALA A 163 -16.26 21.84 -3.11
C ALA A 163 -15.78 21.31 -1.76
N SER A 164 -15.17 20.12 -1.75
CA SER A 164 -14.58 19.48 -0.58
C SER A 164 -13.37 18.64 -0.96
N ASP A 165 -12.72 18.03 0.02
CA ASP A 165 -11.57 17.14 -0.18
C ASP A 165 -11.89 15.88 -1.01
N ASP A 166 -13.17 15.56 -1.27
CA ASP A 166 -13.58 14.39 -2.07
C ASP A 166 -14.72 14.64 -3.07
N SER A 167 -15.14 15.90 -3.23
CA SER A 167 -16.35 16.27 -3.98
C SER A 167 -16.17 17.57 -4.77
N VAL A 168 -16.90 17.66 -5.88
CA VAL A 168 -16.91 18.80 -6.80
C VAL A 168 -18.30 19.43 -6.85
N GLU A 169 -18.36 20.73 -7.05
CA GLU A 169 -19.56 21.51 -7.31
C GLU A 169 -19.68 21.79 -8.81
N TYR A 170 -20.87 21.52 -9.34
CA TYR A 170 -21.26 21.82 -10.70
C TYR A 170 -22.73 22.23 -10.72
N GLU A 171 -23.05 23.36 -11.36
CA GLU A 171 -24.40 23.94 -11.44
C GLU A 171 -25.09 24.07 -10.06
N GLY A 172 -24.33 24.45 -9.02
CA GLY A 172 -24.84 24.65 -7.65
C GLY A 172 -25.16 23.36 -6.89
N ARG A 173 -24.77 22.19 -7.41
CA ARG A 173 -24.91 20.89 -6.76
C ARG A 173 -23.56 20.27 -6.48
N ILE A 174 -23.44 19.61 -5.34
CA ILE A 174 -22.23 18.90 -4.92
C ILE A 174 -22.33 17.43 -5.34
N TYR A 175 -21.29 16.96 -6.03
CA TYR A 175 -21.16 15.59 -6.51
C TYR A 175 -19.85 14.97 -6.02
N LYS A 176 -19.91 13.69 -5.69
CA LYS A 176 -18.69 12.86 -5.63
C LYS A 176 -18.22 12.58 -7.05
N LEU A 177 -16.90 12.40 -7.24
CA LEU A 177 -16.30 12.19 -8.56
C LEU A 177 -16.95 11.04 -9.34
N SER A 178 -17.06 9.84 -8.75
CA SER A 178 -17.63 8.67 -9.44
C SER A 178 -19.09 8.87 -9.86
N PRO A 179 -20.01 9.33 -8.98
CA PRO A 179 -21.37 9.72 -9.39
C PRO A 179 -21.41 10.79 -10.49
N PHE A 180 -20.55 11.82 -10.40
CA PHE A 180 -20.47 12.85 -11.44
C PHE A 180 -20.17 12.23 -12.81
N VAL A 181 -19.16 11.36 -12.89
CA VAL A 181 -18.86 10.64 -14.14
C VAL A 181 -20.08 9.85 -14.60
N GLY A 182 -20.72 9.07 -13.72
CA GLY A 182 -21.91 8.30 -14.10
C GLY A 182 -23.05 9.15 -14.67
N THR A 183 -23.27 10.35 -14.12
CA THR A 183 -24.33 11.27 -14.57
C THR A 183 -23.98 11.98 -15.88
N PHE A 184 -22.75 12.49 -16.00
CA PHE A 184 -22.33 13.36 -17.10
C PHE A 184 -21.51 12.65 -18.19
N MET A 185 -21.30 11.33 -18.10
CA MET A 185 -20.63 10.56 -19.14
C MET A 185 -21.49 10.50 -20.42
N PRO A 186 -20.94 10.87 -21.60
CA PRO A 186 -21.61 10.74 -22.89
C PRO A 186 -21.99 9.28 -23.18
N GLU A 187 -23.16 9.04 -23.77
CA GLU A 187 -23.68 7.68 -24.02
C GLU A 187 -22.72 6.80 -24.81
N GLU A 188 -22.01 7.38 -25.78
CA GLU A 188 -21.00 6.71 -26.60
C GLU A 188 -19.80 6.18 -25.81
N LYS A 189 -19.51 6.77 -24.64
CA LYS A 189 -18.37 6.44 -23.78
C LYS A 189 -18.78 5.71 -22.51
N ARG A 190 -20.07 5.36 -22.37
CA ARG A 190 -20.55 4.65 -21.18
C ARG A 190 -20.10 3.19 -21.19
N ASN A 191 -19.72 2.68 -20.04
CA ASN A 191 -19.49 1.25 -19.84
C ASN A 191 -20.80 0.53 -19.48
N THR A 192 -20.83 -0.78 -19.70
CA THR A 192 -21.98 -1.64 -19.35
C THR A 192 -22.23 -1.73 -17.85
N SER A 193 -21.24 -1.40 -17.01
CA SER A 193 -21.31 -1.57 -15.55
C SER A 193 -21.84 -0.33 -14.81
N GLY A 194 -21.87 0.85 -15.42
CA GLY A 194 -22.24 2.13 -14.78
C GLY A 194 -21.29 2.59 -13.65
N ALA A 195 -20.25 1.82 -13.36
CA ALA A 195 -19.28 2.10 -12.31
C ALA A 195 -18.01 2.73 -12.92
N TYR A 196 -17.63 3.91 -12.43
CA TYR A 196 -16.47 4.65 -12.92
C TYR A 196 -15.50 4.97 -11.78
N GLN A 197 -14.20 4.86 -12.06
CA GLN A 197 -13.16 5.38 -11.19
C GLN A 197 -13.04 6.90 -11.41
N GLY A 198 -13.72 7.68 -10.57
CA GLY A 198 -13.91 9.12 -10.80
C GLY A 198 -12.62 9.88 -11.13
N ALA A 199 -11.56 9.72 -10.32
CA ALA A 199 -10.30 10.45 -10.46
C ALA A 199 -9.59 10.28 -11.84
N LYS A 200 -9.90 9.25 -12.62
CA LYS A 200 -9.33 9.05 -13.96
C LYS A 200 -9.94 9.94 -15.04
N TYR A 201 -11.12 10.50 -14.77
CA TYR A 201 -11.86 11.30 -15.75
C TYR A 201 -11.80 12.79 -15.46
N PHE A 202 -11.02 13.20 -14.46
CA PHE A 202 -10.77 14.60 -14.17
C PHE A 202 -9.30 14.90 -14.38
N SER A 203 -9.04 16.11 -14.86
CA SER A 203 -7.70 16.65 -15.02
C SER A 203 -7.60 17.99 -14.30
N TYR A 204 -6.38 18.31 -13.87
CA TYR A 204 -6.01 19.58 -13.30
C TYR A 204 -4.74 20.04 -13.98
N GLN A 205 -4.75 21.25 -14.57
CA GLN A 205 -3.63 21.79 -15.34
C GLN A 205 -3.12 20.82 -16.43
N GLY A 206 -4.04 20.15 -17.13
CA GLY A 206 -3.72 19.18 -18.19
C GLY A 206 -3.25 17.80 -17.72
N LYS A 207 -3.13 17.55 -16.40
CA LYS A 207 -2.74 16.26 -15.85
C LYS A 207 -3.91 15.55 -15.17
N VAL A 208 -4.06 14.24 -15.40
CA VAL A 208 -5.14 13.44 -14.80
C VAL A 208 -4.92 13.31 -13.29
N LEU A 209 -6.00 13.39 -12.49
CA LEU A 209 -5.88 13.35 -11.03
C LEU A 209 -5.30 12.00 -10.54
N ASP A 210 -5.65 10.89 -11.18
CA ASP A 210 -5.09 9.57 -10.88
C ASP A 210 -3.56 9.50 -11.15
N ASP A 211 -3.08 10.20 -12.18
CA ASP A 211 -1.66 10.27 -12.52
C ASP A 211 -0.91 11.17 -11.54
N LEU A 212 -1.47 12.34 -11.21
CA LEU A 212 -0.91 13.24 -10.19
C LEU A 212 -0.73 12.52 -8.85
N ARG A 213 -1.73 11.73 -8.45
CA ARG A 213 -1.66 10.88 -7.27
C ARG A 213 -0.58 9.82 -7.41
N SER A 214 -0.50 9.16 -8.56
CA SER A 214 0.52 8.15 -8.84
C SER A 214 1.94 8.70 -8.75
N ILE A 215 2.18 9.92 -9.21
CA ILE A 215 3.49 10.60 -9.16
C ILE A 215 3.90 10.85 -7.71
N ILE A 216 2.98 11.41 -6.91
CA ILE A 216 3.22 11.74 -5.50
C ILE A 216 3.43 10.48 -4.66
N GLU A 217 2.59 9.45 -4.84
CA GLU A 217 2.71 8.19 -4.09
C GLU A 217 4.01 7.43 -4.39
N ASN A 218 4.54 7.53 -5.61
CA ASN A 218 5.76 6.82 -6.00
C ASN A 218 7.04 7.63 -5.80
N ASN A 219 6.98 8.83 -5.21
CA ASN A 219 8.14 9.75 -5.10
C ASN A 219 8.89 9.91 -6.44
N ILE A 220 8.17 9.86 -7.56
CA ILE A 220 8.78 10.03 -8.87
C ILE A 220 9.06 11.52 -9.00
N PRO A 221 10.33 11.96 -9.12
CA PRO A 221 10.62 13.36 -9.39
C PRO A 221 9.86 13.77 -10.65
N LEU A 222 9.06 14.83 -10.55
CA LEU A 222 8.37 15.45 -11.68
C LEU A 222 9.43 15.68 -12.76
N SER A 223 9.32 14.96 -13.88
CA SER A 223 10.28 15.14 -14.97
C SER A 223 10.13 16.57 -15.49
N GLU A 224 11.24 17.28 -15.62
CA GLU A 224 11.34 18.68 -16.09
C GLU A 224 10.81 18.90 -17.52
N LYS A 225 10.28 17.87 -18.19
CA LYS A 225 9.79 17.96 -19.58
C LYS A 225 8.42 18.62 -19.74
N ASP A 226 7.70 18.92 -18.66
CA ASP A 226 6.40 19.62 -18.75
C ASP A 226 6.51 21.15 -18.50
N VAL A 227 7.72 21.70 -18.32
CA VAL A 227 7.92 23.15 -18.07
C VAL A 227 7.95 23.97 -19.37
N ILE A 228 8.02 23.35 -20.55
CA ILE A 228 8.13 24.08 -21.82
C ILE A 228 6.77 24.14 -22.53
N GLN A 229 5.86 24.95 -22.00
CA GLN A 229 4.88 25.66 -22.84
C GLN A 229 4.42 26.98 -22.21
N ASN A 230 5.27 27.63 -21.40
CA ASN A 230 4.96 28.96 -20.81
C ASN A 230 5.90 30.08 -21.27
N ASN A 231 6.67 29.89 -22.34
CA ASN A 231 7.58 30.92 -22.84
C ASN A 231 7.70 30.93 -24.36
N ILE A 232 6.61 31.18 -25.11
CA ILE A 232 6.64 31.98 -26.35
C ILE A 232 5.25 32.59 -26.55
N GLU A 233 5.00 33.76 -25.94
CA GLU A 233 4.14 34.79 -26.53
C GLU A 233 4.48 36.13 -25.88
N LYS A 234 5.42 36.83 -26.53
CA LYS A 234 5.51 38.28 -26.57
C LYS A 234 6.08 38.68 -27.92
#